data_AF-A0A379AJ69-F1
#
_entry.id   AF-A0A379AJ69-F1
#
_cell.length_a   1.000
_cell.length_b   1.000
_cell.length_c   1.000
_cell.angle_alpha   90.00
_cell.angle_beta   90.00
_cell.angle_gamma   90.00
#
_symmetry.space_group_name_H-M   'P 1'
#
loop_
_entity.id
_entity.type
_entity.pdbx_description
1 polymer ?
#
loop_
_entity_poly.entity_id
_entity_poly.type
_entity_poly.pdbx_seq_one_letter_code
_entity_poly.pdbx_strand_id
1 'polypeptide(L)'
;MTMSALVPERIERLVMIDIAPVDYQTRRHDQIFAGIRAVTDAGVSSRSEAAKVMRTLIEEEGVIQFLLKSFQEGEWRFNVPVLWDNYTTISGWQPVPAWNHPALFIRGGDSSYLDNSYPRCVAAAVPRPLRRM
;
A
#
# COMPACT_ATOMS: atom_id res chain seq x y z
N MET A 1 -2.86 11.54 -0.78
CA MET A 1 -3.16 12.97 -1.08
C MET A 1 -2.85 13.91 0.06
N THR A 2 -2.50 13.46 1.26
CA THR A 2 -2.24 14.31 2.44
C THR A 2 -1.32 15.51 2.19
N MET A 3 -0.30 15.36 1.34
CA MET A 3 0.60 16.46 0.95
C MET A 3 -0.14 17.65 0.31
N SER A 4 -1.24 17.42 -0.41
CA SER A 4 -2.03 18.49 -1.03
C SER A 4 -2.76 19.37 -0.01
N ALA A 5 -2.90 18.90 1.22
CA ALA A 5 -3.44 19.71 2.32
C ALA A 5 -2.35 20.42 3.13
N LEU A 6 -1.12 19.92 3.09
CA LEU A 6 0.00 20.46 3.88
C LEU A 6 0.78 21.53 3.11
N VAL A 7 1.06 21.29 1.83
CA VAL A 7 1.90 22.16 0.98
C VAL A 7 1.39 22.17 -0.47
N PRO A 8 0.13 22.59 -0.72
CA PRO A 8 -0.50 22.55 -2.04
C PRO A 8 0.30 23.28 -3.12
N GLU A 9 0.96 24.38 -2.78
CA GLU A 9 1.76 25.21 -3.69
C GLU A 9 3.02 24.51 -4.23
N ARG A 10 3.41 23.37 -3.63
CA ARG A 10 4.57 22.57 -4.06
C ARG A 10 4.19 21.42 -4.99
N ILE A 11 2.90 21.25 -5.29
CA ILE A 11 2.38 20.15 -6.10
C ILE A 11 1.86 20.70 -7.42
N GLU A 12 2.59 20.46 -8.51
CA GLU A 12 2.13 20.83 -9.85
C GLU A 12 1.04 19.87 -10.36
N ARG A 13 1.23 18.56 -10.15
CA ARG A 13 0.33 17.49 -10.63
C ARG A 13 0.26 16.36 -9.64
N LEU A 14 -0.88 15.66 -9.64
CA LEU A 14 -1.14 14.57 -8.71
C LEU A 14 -1.60 13.32 -9.49
N VAL A 15 -0.93 12.20 -9.26
CA VAL A 15 -1.27 10.89 -9.83
C VAL A 15 -1.44 9.89 -8.68
N MET A 16 -2.59 9.24 -8.62
CA MET A 16 -2.92 8.19 -7.65
C MET A 16 -3.01 6.85 -8.38
N ILE A 17 -2.15 5.91 -8.01
CA ILE A 17 -2.10 4.58 -8.62
C ILE A 17 -2.79 3.60 -7.67
N ASP A 18 -3.88 3.02 -8.15
CA ASP A 18 -4.64 1.94 -7.54
C ASP A 18 -4.96 2.16 -6.06
N ILE A 19 -5.48 3.35 -5.74
CA ILE A 19 -5.80 3.76 -4.37
C ILE A 19 -6.93 4.77 -4.36
N ALA A 20 -7.78 4.69 -3.35
CA ALA A 20 -8.87 5.60 -3.04
C ALA A 20 -8.62 6.28 -1.68
N PRO A 21 -9.12 7.51 -1.47
CA PRO A 21 -8.94 8.24 -0.21
C PRO A 21 -9.99 7.82 0.82
N VAL A 22 -9.88 6.59 1.30
CA VAL A 22 -10.80 5.96 2.25
C VAL A 22 -10.05 5.14 3.28
N ASP A 23 -10.69 4.94 4.43
CA ASP A 23 -10.32 3.84 5.30
C ASP A 23 -10.94 2.57 4.74
N TYR A 24 -10.10 1.62 4.32
CA TYR A 24 -10.55 0.36 3.73
C TYR A 24 -11.14 -0.62 4.76
N GLN A 25 -11.01 -0.35 6.06
CA GLN A 25 -11.55 -1.15 7.17
C GLN A 25 -11.29 -2.67 7.05
N THR A 26 -10.16 -3.05 6.44
CA THR A 26 -9.81 -4.46 6.17
C THR A 26 -8.35 -4.75 6.52
N ARG A 27 -8.11 -5.91 7.12
CA ARG A 27 -6.76 -6.43 7.36
C ARG A 27 -6.33 -7.31 6.20
N ARG A 28 -5.65 -6.72 5.22
CA ARG A 28 -5.22 -7.39 3.97
C ARG A 28 -3.84 -8.05 4.08
N HIS A 29 -3.06 -7.74 5.11
CA HIS A 29 -1.63 -8.07 5.17
C HIS A 29 -1.24 -9.06 6.29
N ASP A 30 -2.20 -9.71 6.96
CA ASP A 30 -1.89 -10.58 8.11
C ASP A 30 -1.03 -11.80 7.71
N GLN A 31 -1.32 -12.45 6.57
CA GLN A 31 -0.48 -13.53 6.03
C GLN A 31 0.91 -13.05 5.61
N ILE A 32 1.01 -11.82 5.09
CA ILE A 32 2.30 -11.20 4.74
C ILE A 32 3.15 -10.99 5.99
N PHE A 33 2.57 -10.43 7.06
CA PHE A 33 3.28 -10.29 8.34
C PHE A 33 3.66 -11.63 8.97
N ALA A 34 2.81 -12.65 8.84
CA ALA A 34 3.15 -14.01 9.26
C ALA A 34 4.36 -14.55 8.49
N GLY A 35 4.39 -14.38 7.16
CA GLY A 35 5.53 -14.78 6.33
C GLY A 35 6.83 -14.05 6.68
N ILE A 36 6.75 -12.73 6.89
CA ILE A 36 7.90 -11.90 7.32
C ILE A 36 8.47 -12.39 8.65
N ARG A 37 7.60 -12.62 9.65
CA ARG A 37 8.00 -13.13 10.97
C ARG A 37 8.59 -14.54 10.89
N ALA A 38 7.98 -15.43 10.12
CA ALA A 38 8.49 -16.79 9.93
C ALA A 38 9.91 -16.80 9.32
N VAL A 39 10.22 -15.89 8.39
CA VAL A 39 11.59 -15.74 7.87
C VAL A 39 12.57 -15.31 8.97
N THR A 40 12.19 -14.33 9.79
CA THR A 40 13.01 -13.86 10.91
C THR A 40 13.22 -14.97 11.94
N ASP A 41 12.17 -15.69 12.33
CA ASP A 41 12.22 -16.80 13.28
C ASP A 41 13.08 -17.97 12.77
N ALA A 42 13.11 -18.18 11.45
CA ALA A 42 13.95 -19.20 10.82
C ALA A 42 15.44 -18.84 10.79
N GLY A 43 15.83 -17.58 11.04
CA GLY A 43 17.22 -17.14 11.10
C GLY A 43 18.00 -17.29 9.79
N VAL A 44 17.29 -17.32 8.65
CA VAL A 44 17.91 -17.46 7.33
C VAL A 44 18.56 -16.15 6.90
N SER A 45 19.65 -16.20 6.13
CA SER A 45 20.36 -15.00 5.68
C SER A 45 20.26 -14.75 4.18
N SER A 46 19.87 -15.76 3.41
CA SER A 46 19.75 -15.69 1.96
C SER A 46 18.31 -15.44 1.50
N ARG A 47 18.15 -14.66 0.42
CA ARG A 47 16.82 -14.43 -0.18
C ARG A 47 16.18 -15.71 -0.71
N SER A 48 16.98 -16.67 -1.17
CA SER A 48 16.46 -17.94 -1.69
C SER A 48 15.86 -18.81 -0.59
N GLU A 49 16.46 -18.83 0.60
CA GLU A 49 15.91 -19.52 1.77
C GLU A 49 14.69 -18.79 2.34
N ALA A 50 14.76 -17.46 2.45
CA ALA A 50 13.61 -16.65 2.86
C ALA A 50 12.40 -16.86 1.94
N ALA A 51 12.61 -16.93 0.62
CA ALA A 51 11.56 -17.26 -0.35
C ALA A 51 10.90 -18.62 -0.08
N LYS A 52 11.69 -19.65 0.27
CA LYS A 52 11.15 -20.99 0.58
C LYS A 52 10.23 -20.93 1.80
N VAL A 53 10.62 -20.18 2.83
CA VAL A 53 9.79 -20.00 4.03
C VAL A 53 8.49 -19.26 3.69
N MET A 54 8.58 -18.14 2.96
CA MET A 54 7.40 -17.32 2.61
C MET A 54 6.37 -18.06 1.75
N ARG A 55 6.81 -18.95 0.84
CA ARG A 55 5.91 -19.75 0.00
C ARG A 55 5.01 -20.71 0.78
N THR A 56 5.29 -20.96 2.05
CA THR A 56 4.40 -21.77 2.90
C THR A 56 3.18 -20.99 3.42
N LEU A 57 3.18 -19.66 3.27
CA LEU A 57 2.19 -18.75 3.87
C LEU A 57 1.58 -17.75 2.86
N ILE A 58 2.27 -17.49 1.74
CA ILE A 58 1.87 -16.53 0.70
C ILE A 58 1.87 -17.26 -0.64
N GLU A 59 0.78 -17.16 -1.39
CA GLU A 59 0.62 -17.84 -2.68
C GLU A 59 1.21 -17.02 -3.84
N GLU A 60 1.12 -15.70 -3.77
CA GLU A 60 1.52 -14.83 -4.87
C GLU A 60 3.04 -14.64 -4.93
N GLU A 61 3.69 -15.37 -5.84
CA GLU A 61 5.14 -15.30 -6.04
C GLU A 61 5.64 -13.86 -6.30
N GLY A 62 4.86 -13.05 -7.02
CA GLY A 62 5.19 -11.64 -7.25
C GLY A 62 5.28 -10.82 -5.96
N VAL A 63 4.42 -11.09 -4.97
CA VAL A 63 4.43 -10.44 -3.65
C VAL A 63 5.67 -10.88 -2.87
N ILE A 64 5.99 -12.17 -2.88
CA ILE A 64 7.19 -12.70 -2.23
C ILE A 64 8.45 -12.02 -2.79
N GLN A 65 8.61 -12.01 -4.12
CA GLN A 65 9.76 -11.40 -4.77
C GLN A 65 9.84 -9.90 -4.52
N PHE A 66 8.70 -9.21 -4.44
CA PHE A 66 8.64 -7.79 -4.08
C PHE A 66 9.16 -7.56 -2.66
N LEU A 67 8.66 -8.31 -1.67
CA LEU A 67 9.07 -8.19 -0.27
C LEU A 67 10.56 -8.46 -0.09
N LEU A 68 11.09 -9.52 -0.73
CA LEU A 68 12.49 -9.92 -0.64
C LEU A 68 13.48 -8.89 -1.20
N LYS A 69 13.05 -7.90 -1.98
CA LYS A 69 13.90 -6.75 -2.34
C LYS A 69 14.39 -5.99 -1.12
N SER A 70 13.63 -6.03 -0.02
CA SER A 70 13.95 -5.40 1.25
C SER A 70 14.62 -6.35 2.26
N PHE A 71 14.86 -7.60 1.88
CA PHE A 71 15.60 -8.56 2.71
C PHE A 71 17.07 -8.58 2.31
N GLN A 72 17.96 -8.34 3.27
CA GLN A 72 19.41 -8.32 3.05
C GLN A 72 20.13 -8.84 4.30
N GLU A 73 21.06 -9.77 4.11
CA GLU A 73 21.96 -10.26 5.17
C GLU A 73 21.20 -10.76 6.43
N GLY A 74 20.03 -11.38 6.23
CA GLY A 74 19.20 -11.88 7.32
C GLY A 74 18.22 -10.88 7.92
N GLU A 75 18.24 -9.63 7.47
CA GLU A 75 17.46 -8.54 8.07
C GLU A 75 16.47 -7.91 7.09
N TRP A 76 15.35 -7.45 7.64
CA TRP A 76 14.36 -6.66 6.92
C TRP A 76 14.72 -5.17 6.99
N ARG A 77 14.85 -4.52 5.84
CA ARG A 77 15.15 -3.07 5.77
C ARG A 77 14.02 -2.18 6.30
N PHE A 78 12.78 -2.66 6.29
CA PHE A 78 11.64 -1.95 6.85
C PHE A 78 11.41 -2.35 8.31
N ASN A 79 10.93 -1.41 9.12
CA ASN A 79 10.71 -1.63 10.54
C ASN A 79 9.41 -2.43 10.77
N VAL A 80 9.54 -3.76 10.84
CA VAL A 80 8.40 -4.68 10.97
C VAL A 80 7.54 -4.40 12.21
N PRO A 81 8.11 -4.22 13.42
CA PRO A 81 7.29 -3.89 14.60
C PRO A 81 6.46 -2.61 14.41
N VAL A 82 7.07 -1.53 13.92
CA VAL A 82 6.36 -0.25 13.74
C VAL A 82 5.26 -0.35 12.69
N LEU A 83 5.49 -1.06 11.58
CA LEU A 83 4.48 -1.28 10.56
C LEU A 83 3.28 -2.08 11.09
N TRP A 84 3.54 -3.06 11.97
CA TRP A 84 2.50 -3.85 12.62
C TRP A 84 1.68 -3.00 13.59
N ASP A 85 2.35 -2.27 14.48
CA ASP A 85 1.72 -1.46 15.52
C ASP A 85 0.92 -0.29 14.94
N ASN A 86 1.31 0.22 13.76
CA ASN A 86 0.64 1.32 13.07
C ASN A 86 -0.19 0.88 11.86
N TYR A 87 -0.48 -0.41 11.73
CA TYR A 87 -1.14 -0.95 10.53
C TYR A 87 -2.46 -0.23 10.23
N THR A 88 -3.29 -0.01 11.24
CA THR A 88 -4.59 0.67 11.08
C THR A 88 -4.44 2.10 10.61
N THR A 89 -3.42 2.83 11.10
CA THR A 89 -3.09 4.18 10.65
C THR A 89 -2.66 4.18 9.19
N ILE A 90 -1.89 3.18 8.76
CA ILE A 90 -1.37 3.07 7.40
C ILE A 90 -2.46 2.65 6.41
N SER A 91 -3.31 1.69 6.78
CA SER A 91 -4.42 1.21 5.94
C SER A 91 -5.64 2.14 5.97
N GLY A 92 -5.72 3.00 6.98
CA GLY A 92 -6.79 3.95 7.19
C GLY A 92 -6.61 5.24 6.39
N TRP A 93 -7.51 6.19 6.63
CA TRP A 93 -7.47 7.50 5.99
C TRP A 93 -7.99 8.59 6.91
N GLN A 94 -7.29 9.72 6.93
CA GLN A 94 -7.79 10.96 7.52
C GLN A 94 -8.29 11.88 6.41
N PRO A 95 -9.57 12.29 6.42
CA PRO A 95 -10.09 13.23 5.45
C PRO A 95 -9.28 14.54 5.44
N VAL A 96 -8.97 15.02 4.24
CA VAL A 96 -8.27 16.29 4.02
C VAL A 96 -9.10 17.20 3.12
N PRO A 97 -8.85 18.53 3.09
CA PRO A 97 -9.52 19.44 2.17
C PRO A 97 -9.42 18.99 0.71
N ALA A 98 -10.45 19.30 -0.08
CA ALA A 98 -10.52 18.92 -1.47
C ALA A 98 -9.39 19.53 -2.30
N TRP A 99 -8.81 18.73 -3.20
CA TRP A 99 -7.84 19.19 -4.18
C TRP A 99 -8.56 19.75 -5.41
N ASN A 100 -8.60 21.08 -5.52
CA ASN A 100 -9.37 21.79 -6.56
C ASN A 100 -8.66 21.84 -7.94
N HIS A 101 -7.56 21.10 -8.11
CA HIS A 101 -6.86 20.96 -9.38
C HIS A 101 -7.07 19.55 -9.96
N PRO A 102 -6.76 19.32 -11.25
CA PRO A 102 -6.81 17.98 -11.82
C PRO A 102 -5.92 16.99 -11.06
N ALA A 103 -6.43 15.77 -10.87
CA ALA A 103 -5.65 14.63 -10.44
C ALA A 103 -5.99 13.40 -11.28
N LEU A 104 -4.98 12.64 -11.66
CA LEU A 104 -5.15 11.39 -12.40
C LEU A 104 -5.28 10.22 -11.43
N PHE A 105 -6.33 9.43 -11.59
CA PHE A 105 -6.47 8.14 -10.92
C PHE A 105 -6.31 7.02 -11.95
N ILE A 106 -5.42 6.07 -11.66
CA ILE A 106 -5.15 4.89 -12.49
C ILE A 106 -5.58 3.67 -11.69
N ARG A 107 -6.55 2.91 -12.21
CA ARG A 107 -7.11 1.73 -11.54
C ARG A 107 -6.46 0.45 -12.08
N GLY A 108 -6.15 -0.50 -11.20
CA GLY A 108 -5.89 -1.88 -11.61
C GLY A 108 -7.18 -2.59 -11.99
N GLY A 109 -7.26 -3.16 -13.20
CA GLY A 109 -8.47 -3.85 -13.70
C GLY A 109 -8.98 -4.94 -12.75
N ASP A 110 -8.06 -5.74 -12.20
CA ASP A 110 -8.33 -6.83 -11.28
C ASP A 110 -8.17 -6.44 -9.80
N SER A 111 -8.09 -5.14 -9.50
CA SER A 111 -7.89 -4.62 -8.14
C SER A 111 -9.17 -4.05 -7.53
N SER A 112 -9.34 -4.30 -6.23
CA SER A 112 -10.42 -3.75 -5.40
C SER A 112 -10.06 -2.43 -4.72
N TYR A 113 -8.82 -1.94 -4.83
CA TYR A 113 -8.40 -0.71 -4.14
C TYR A 113 -9.08 0.55 -4.68
N LEU A 114 -9.49 0.55 -5.95
CA LEU A 114 -10.24 1.64 -6.57
C LEU A 114 -11.47 1.09 -7.31
N ASP A 115 -12.30 0.30 -6.61
CA ASP A 115 -13.51 -0.28 -7.15
C ASP A 115 -14.67 0.73 -7.34
N ASN A 116 -15.81 0.22 -7.83
CA ASN A 116 -16.99 1.02 -8.18
C ASN A 116 -17.76 1.57 -6.96
N SER A 117 -17.34 1.24 -5.73
CA SER A 117 -17.91 1.75 -4.47
C SER A 117 -17.31 3.10 -4.07
N TYR A 118 -16.11 3.43 -4.55
CA TYR A 118 -15.37 4.64 -4.23
C TYR A 118 -15.57 5.89 -5.15
N PRO A 119 -16.45 5.94 -6.18
CA PRO A 119 -16.61 7.15 -6.99
C PRO A 119 -16.96 8.42 -6.19
N ARG A 120 -17.77 8.28 -5.13
CA ARG A 120 -18.22 9.42 -4.31
C ARG A 120 -17.09 10.02 -3.47
N CYS A 121 -16.27 9.19 -2.82
CA CYS A 121 -15.15 9.71 -2.03
C CYS A 121 -14.06 10.31 -2.92
N VAL A 122 -13.81 9.73 -4.10
CA VAL A 122 -12.89 10.30 -5.09
C VAL A 122 -13.38 11.66 -5.57
N ALA A 123 -14.67 11.80 -5.89
CA ALA A 123 -15.25 13.07 -6.32
C ALA A 123 -15.24 14.13 -5.20
N ALA A 124 -15.46 13.73 -3.95
CA ALA A 124 -15.38 14.63 -2.80
C ALA A 124 -13.95 15.12 -2.57
N ALA A 125 -12.95 14.26 -2.76
CA ALA A 125 -11.55 14.61 -2.56
C ALA A 125 -10.95 15.37 -3.75
N VAL A 126 -11.40 15.09 -4.98
CA VAL A 126 -10.95 15.73 -6.21
C VAL A 126 -12.19 16.04 -7.08
N PRO A 127 -12.69 17.29 -7.08
CA PRO A 127 -13.86 17.67 -7.89
C PRO A 127 -13.63 17.60 -9.41
N ARG A 128 -12.36 17.58 -9.86
CA ARG A 128 -11.96 17.45 -11.27
C ARG A 128 -11.06 16.21 -11.50
N PRO A 129 -11.57 14.98 -11.32
CA PRO A 129 -10.75 13.79 -11.48
C PRO A 129 -10.56 13.49 -12.98
N LEU A 130 -9.31 13.31 -13.40
CA LEU A 130 -8.98 12.69 -14.67
C LEU A 130 -8.98 11.17 -14.45
N ARG A 131 -9.79 10.44 -15.21
CA ARG A 131 -9.83 8.98 -15.17
C ARG A 131 -9.31 8.43 -16.48
N ARG A 132 -8.33 7.52 -16.42
CA ARG A 132 -8.03 6.62 -17.53
C ARG A 132 -8.46 5.22 -17.11
N MET A 133 -9.38 4.65 -17.89
CA MET A 133 -9.80 3.25 -17.81
C MET A 133 -8.75 2.38 -18.47
#